data_AF-A0A1R3IPH0-F1
#
_entry.id   AF-A0A1R3IPH0-F1
#
_cell.length_a   1.000
_cell.length_b   1.000
_cell.length_c   1.000
_cell.angle_alpha   90.00
_cell.angle_beta   90.00
_cell.angle_gamma   90.00
#
_symmetry.space_group_name_H-M   'P 1'
#
loop_
_entity.id
_entity.type
_entity.pdbx_description
1 polymer ?
#
loop_
_entity_poly.entity_id
_entity_poly.type
_entity_poly.pdbx_seq_one_letter_code
_entity_poly.pdbx_strand_id
1 'polypeptide(L)'
;IGNAFSTTIATQKATSVLTSMKLMRFVEESDTELSCWGCFTDIYGPAYIAVHDDARMGMHKSCAELPPQIKKDAFHPHPLQFSLQAAIVCDGCGRLTKGLIGYNCIGCTFSLGFKCAMALFNDELADIQLKAAAKRIKKGIIHFSHIHPLTRCMSSTTLRTHSWVEFECRACKQKPFDTLIYVCIPCRFCLHESCLNELKPRQGVRKNLDKMNNTILLEWQEMELHNEK
;
A
#
# COMPACT_ATOMS: atom_id res chain seq x y z
N ILE A 1 -26.42 46.08 10.94
CA ILE A 1 -25.30 46.97 10.60
C ILE A 1 -24.48 47.19 11.88
N GLY A 2 -23.24 46.80 12.08
CA GLY A 2 -22.23 46.05 11.36
C GLY A 2 -21.00 46.03 12.29
N ASN A 3 -20.29 44.91 12.33
CA ASN A 3 -18.88 44.74 12.66
C ASN A 3 -18.31 45.27 13.99
N ALA A 4 -17.90 44.33 14.86
CA ALA A 4 -16.48 44.15 15.21
C ALA A 4 -16.33 42.97 16.19
N PHE A 5 -16.06 41.76 15.68
CA PHE A 5 -15.36 40.76 16.47
C PHE A 5 -14.20 40.23 15.63
N SER A 6 -13.04 40.82 15.93
CA SER A 6 -11.74 40.22 15.68
C SER A 6 -11.71 38.84 16.34
N THR A 7 -11.54 37.80 15.55
CA THR A 7 -10.93 36.55 16.05
C THR A 7 -10.08 35.95 14.94
N THR A 8 -8.81 36.33 14.99
CA THR A 8 -7.68 35.56 14.49
C THR A 8 -7.83 34.10 14.95
N ILE A 9 -8.20 33.18 14.06
CA ILE A 9 -8.04 31.75 14.31
C ILE A 9 -6.83 31.27 13.52
N ALA A 10 -5.73 31.28 14.26
CA ALA A 10 -4.59 30.39 14.22
C ALA A 10 -4.35 29.60 12.92
N THR A 11 -3.28 30.01 12.24
CA THR A 11 -2.42 29.16 11.42
C THR A 11 -1.97 27.90 12.19
N GLN A 12 -2.78 26.83 12.17
CA GLN A 12 -2.26 25.49 12.42
C GLN A 12 -1.76 24.92 11.09
N LYS A 13 -0.48 25.18 10.81
CA LYS A 13 0.31 24.41 9.83
C LYS A 13 0.42 22.96 10.30
N ALA A 14 -0.63 22.17 10.12
CA ALA A 14 -0.49 20.73 9.96
C ALA A 14 -0.16 20.51 8.48
N THR A 15 1.08 20.15 8.18
CA THR A 15 1.56 19.85 6.82
C THR A 15 0.83 18.63 6.26
N SER A 16 -0.33 18.83 5.64
CA SER A 16 -1.17 17.78 5.03
C SER A 16 -0.51 17.13 3.81
N VAL A 17 -1.07 16.01 3.32
CA VAL A 17 -0.66 15.34 2.07
C VAL A 17 -0.51 16.33 0.90
N LEU A 18 -1.37 17.35 0.86
CA LEU A 18 -1.35 18.45 -0.12
C LEU A 18 -0.06 19.27 -0.14
N THR A 19 0.64 19.42 0.99
CA THR A 19 1.85 20.25 1.04
C THR A 19 2.96 19.72 0.12
N SER A 20 2.93 18.42 -0.18
CA SER A 20 3.81 17.76 -1.15
C SER A 20 3.33 17.90 -2.61
N MET A 21 2.08 18.31 -2.84
CA MET A 21 1.38 18.38 -4.14
C MET A 21 0.93 19.83 -4.46
N LYS A 22 1.88 20.78 -4.45
CA LYS A 22 1.75 22.27 -4.44
C LYS A 22 0.80 22.99 -5.44
N LEU A 23 -0.12 22.33 -6.17
CA LEU A 23 -0.90 22.95 -7.27
C LEU A 23 -2.42 22.61 -7.30
N MET A 24 -3.02 22.14 -6.20
CA MET A 24 -4.47 21.83 -6.19
C MET A 24 -5.34 23.01 -5.68
N ARG A 25 -6.42 23.33 -6.40
CA ARG A 25 -7.44 24.32 -6.04
C ARG A 25 -8.57 23.67 -5.22
N PHE A 26 -8.98 24.33 -4.15
CA PHE A 26 -10.14 23.90 -3.35
C PHE A 26 -11.48 24.20 -4.07
N VAL A 27 -12.44 23.28 -3.96
CA VAL A 27 -13.83 23.41 -4.38
C VAL A 27 -14.76 22.91 -3.28
N GLU A 28 -15.86 23.62 -3.01
CA GLU A 28 -16.85 23.22 -1.99
C GLU A 28 -17.78 22.11 -2.51
N GLU A 29 -18.14 22.18 -3.78
CA GLU A 29 -18.92 21.16 -4.49
C GLU A 29 -18.19 20.79 -5.78
N SER A 30 -18.05 19.49 -6.01
CA SER A 30 -17.52 18.92 -7.25
C SER A 30 -18.66 18.24 -8.00
N ASP A 31 -19.09 18.84 -9.11
CA ASP A 31 -20.06 18.27 -10.04
C ASP A 31 -19.41 17.35 -11.10
N THR A 32 -18.19 16.87 -10.84
CA THR A 32 -17.43 16.11 -11.84
C THR A 32 -17.27 14.66 -11.42
N GLU A 33 -17.44 13.74 -12.39
CA GLU A 33 -17.11 12.30 -12.29
C GLU A 33 -15.59 12.09 -12.16
N LEU A 34 -15.00 12.66 -11.11
CA LEU A 34 -13.59 12.57 -10.81
C LEU A 34 -13.39 11.57 -9.68
N SER A 35 -12.51 10.59 -9.89
CA SER A 35 -12.15 9.64 -8.84
C SER A 35 -11.05 10.23 -7.94
N CYS A 36 -11.23 10.08 -6.62
CA CYS A 36 -10.25 10.48 -5.63
C CYS A 36 -8.96 9.66 -5.75
N TRP A 37 -7.83 10.34 -5.92
CA TRP A 37 -6.51 9.72 -6.02
C TRP A 37 -6.06 8.93 -4.78
N GLY A 38 -6.63 9.26 -3.62
CA GLY A 38 -6.35 8.55 -2.37
C GLY A 38 -7.23 7.32 -2.22
N CYS A 39 -8.54 7.52 -2.08
CA CYS A 39 -9.47 6.45 -1.75
C CYS A 39 -10.09 5.76 -2.99
N PHE A 40 -9.81 6.19 -4.21
CA PHE A 40 -10.34 5.59 -5.44
C PHE A 40 -11.87 5.49 -5.49
N THR A 41 -12.57 6.39 -4.79
CA THR A 41 -14.02 6.54 -4.91
C THR A 41 -14.33 7.88 -5.57
N ASP A 42 -15.51 8.00 -6.14
CA ASP A 42 -15.94 9.23 -6.79
C ASP A 42 -16.00 10.39 -5.80
N ILE A 43 -15.68 11.59 -6.30
CA ILE A 43 -15.65 12.83 -5.53
C ILE A 43 -17.00 13.51 -5.60
N TYR A 44 -17.74 13.44 -4.49
CA TYR A 44 -18.91 14.24 -4.21
C TYR A 44 -18.62 15.18 -3.04
N GLY A 45 -18.94 16.47 -3.18
CA GLY A 45 -18.69 17.49 -2.14
C GLY A 45 -17.26 18.07 -2.12
N PRO A 46 -16.78 18.54 -0.94
CA PRO A 46 -15.54 19.31 -0.85
C PRO A 46 -14.30 18.57 -1.30
N ALA A 47 -13.50 19.20 -2.16
CA ALA A 47 -12.35 18.56 -2.80
C ALA A 47 -11.22 19.53 -3.14
N TYR A 48 -10.04 18.96 -3.35
CA TYR A 48 -8.90 19.64 -3.97
C TYR A 48 -8.70 19.06 -5.37
N ILE A 49 -8.65 19.92 -6.38
CA ILE A 49 -8.56 19.53 -7.79
C ILE A 49 -7.39 20.27 -8.45
N ALA A 50 -6.55 19.55 -9.19
CA ALA A 50 -5.60 20.15 -10.12
C ALA A 50 -5.99 19.81 -11.57
N VAL A 51 -5.75 20.76 -12.45
CA VAL A 51 -5.94 20.63 -13.90
C VAL A 51 -4.62 20.99 -14.56
N HIS A 52 -4.01 20.03 -15.24
CA HIS A 52 -2.75 20.21 -15.98
C HIS A 52 -2.90 19.54 -17.35
N ASP A 53 -2.76 20.30 -18.43
CA ASP A 53 -2.70 19.80 -19.82
C ASP A 53 -3.73 18.69 -20.10
N ASP A 54 -5.01 19.00 -19.86
CA ASP A 54 -6.19 18.12 -19.99
C ASP A 54 -6.31 16.95 -18.99
N ALA A 55 -5.34 16.75 -18.09
CA ALA A 55 -5.46 15.83 -16.98
C ALA A 55 -6.08 16.52 -15.75
N ARG A 56 -7.20 15.97 -15.27
CA ARG A 56 -7.81 16.36 -14.00
C ARG A 56 -7.45 15.33 -12.93
N MET A 57 -6.91 15.79 -11.82
CA MET A 57 -6.69 14.97 -10.62
C MET A 57 -7.44 15.58 -9.44
N GLY A 58 -7.96 14.74 -8.57
CA GLY A 58 -8.74 15.21 -7.42
C GLY A 58 -8.54 14.33 -6.21
N MET A 59 -8.74 14.94 -5.04
CA MET A 59 -8.86 14.26 -3.77
C MET A 59 -10.01 14.88 -2.98
N HIS A 60 -10.80 14.07 -2.27
CA HIS A 60 -11.70 14.62 -1.25
C HIS A 60 -10.89 15.46 -0.27
N LYS A 61 -11.49 16.54 0.24
CA LYS A 61 -10.87 17.38 1.28
C LYS A 61 -10.35 16.53 2.44
N SER A 62 -11.18 15.61 2.94
CA SER A 62 -10.85 14.68 4.02
C SER A 62 -9.68 13.74 3.68
N CYS A 63 -9.56 13.29 2.42
CA CYS A 63 -8.44 12.46 1.98
C CYS A 63 -7.14 13.29 1.91
N ALA A 64 -7.23 14.51 1.40
CA ALA A 64 -6.09 15.39 1.17
C ALA A 64 -5.52 15.99 2.46
N GLU A 65 -6.37 16.11 3.49
CA GLU A 65 -6.05 16.68 4.80
C GLU A 65 -5.64 15.64 5.85
N LEU A 66 -5.52 14.35 5.47
CA LEU A 66 -4.95 13.36 6.37
C LEU A 66 -3.56 13.77 6.87
N PRO A 67 -3.22 13.46 8.13
CA PRO A 67 -1.94 13.87 8.69
C PRO A 67 -0.79 13.13 7.99
N PRO A 68 0.37 13.77 7.80
CA PRO A 68 1.52 13.16 7.14
C PRO A 68 2.14 12.01 7.96
N GLN A 69 1.78 11.92 9.25
CA GLN A 69 2.17 10.84 10.13
C GLN A 69 0.98 10.38 10.96
N ILE A 70 0.85 9.06 11.14
CA ILE A 70 -0.15 8.43 12.01
C ILE A 70 0.61 7.73 13.14
N LYS A 71 0.30 8.11 14.38
CA LYS A 71 0.81 7.45 15.59
C LYS A 71 -0.37 6.89 16.40
N LYS A 72 -0.58 5.58 16.33
CA LYS A 72 -1.57 4.83 17.13
C LYS A 72 -0.90 3.59 17.71
N ASP A 73 -0.26 3.76 18.86
CA ASP A 73 0.60 2.74 19.50
C ASP A 73 -0.14 1.41 19.75
N ALA A 74 -1.45 1.46 20.05
CA ALA A 74 -2.31 0.29 20.21
C ALA A 74 -2.48 -0.54 18.92
N PHE A 75 -2.23 0.06 17.76
CA PHE A 75 -2.31 -0.61 16.46
C PHE A 75 -0.92 -1.04 15.96
N HIS A 76 0.07 -0.15 16.05
CA HIS A 76 1.45 -0.43 15.67
C HIS A 76 2.40 0.46 16.50
N PRO A 77 3.48 -0.10 17.11
CA PRO A 77 4.32 0.63 18.07
C PRO A 77 5.19 1.73 17.45
N HIS A 78 5.31 1.79 16.12
CA HIS A 78 6.11 2.78 15.42
C HIS A 78 5.21 3.77 14.65
N PRO A 79 5.63 5.04 14.50
CA PRO A 79 4.93 5.98 13.63
C PRO A 79 4.90 5.51 12.18
N LEU A 80 3.74 5.67 11.54
CA LEU A 80 3.59 5.50 10.10
C LEU A 80 3.71 6.85 9.42
N GLN A 81 4.52 6.95 8.37
CA GLN A 81 4.72 8.16 7.58
C GLN A 81 4.10 8.01 6.20
N PHE A 82 3.47 9.09 5.73
CA PHE A 82 3.02 9.22 4.36
C PHE A 82 4.15 8.91 3.37
N SER A 83 3.85 8.13 2.35
CA SER A 83 4.80 7.72 1.33
C SER A 83 4.17 7.72 -0.05
N LEU A 84 4.97 8.13 -1.04
CA LEU A 84 4.61 8.00 -2.45
C LEU A 84 5.22 6.73 -3.04
N GLN A 85 4.39 5.76 -3.42
CA GLN A 85 4.84 4.50 -4.03
C GLN A 85 3.85 4.04 -5.09
N ALA A 86 4.30 3.39 -6.17
CA ALA A 86 3.38 2.96 -7.23
C ALA A 86 2.42 1.83 -6.79
N ALA A 87 2.90 0.95 -5.91
CA ALA A 87 2.13 -0.14 -5.34
C ALA A 87 2.72 -0.55 -3.99
N ILE A 88 1.86 -1.02 -3.09
CA ILE A 88 2.24 -1.57 -1.79
C ILE A 88 1.40 -2.80 -1.46
N VAL A 89 1.96 -3.74 -0.70
CA VAL A 89 1.17 -4.77 -0.05
C VAL A 89 0.74 -4.23 1.31
N CYS A 90 -0.56 -4.02 1.49
CA CYS A 90 -1.11 -3.48 2.73
C CYS A 90 -1.12 -4.55 3.83
N ASP A 91 -0.43 -4.31 4.94
CA ASP A 91 -0.43 -5.19 6.12
C ASP A 91 -1.79 -5.20 6.85
N GLY A 92 -2.60 -4.15 6.66
CA GLY A 92 -3.93 -4.06 7.26
C GLY A 92 -4.97 -4.99 6.62
N CYS A 93 -4.92 -5.18 5.31
CA CYS A 93 -5.92 -5.97 4.57
C CYS A 93 -5.34 -7.10 3.70
N GLY A 94 -4.02 -7.25 3.64
CA GLY A 94 -3.32 -8.29 2.87
C GLY A 94 -3.44 -8.14 1.35
N ARG A 95 -3.96 -7.02 0.85
CA ARG A 95 -4.16 -6.77 -0.59
C ARG A 95 -3.01 -5.97 -1.17
N LEU A 96 -2.64 -6.29 -2.41
CA LEU A 96 -1.80 -5.46 -3.26
C LEU A 96 -2.61 -4.22 -3.65
N THR A 97 -2.33 -3.09 -3.02
CA THR A 97 -2.94 -1.81 -3.37
C THR A 97 -2.07 -1.09 -4.37
N LYS A 98 -2.64 -0.77 -5.54
CA LYS A 98 -2.06 0.17 -6.48
C LYS A 98 -2.51 1.56 -6.12
N GLY A 99 -1.60 2.52 -6.18
CA GLY A 99 -1.93 3.90 -5.85
C GLY A 99 -0.69 4.62 -5.38
N LEU A 100 -0.52 5.84 -5.86
CA LEU A 100 0.63 6.68 -5.56
C LEU A 100 0.78 6.99 -4.08
N ILE A 101 -0.25 6.75 -3.26
CA ILE A 101 -0.30 7.19 -1.86
C ILE A 101 -0.46 5.98 -0.93
N GLY A 102 0.37 5.94 0.12
CA GLY A 102 0.27 4.99 1.23
C GLY A 102 0.96 5.50 2.49
N TYR A 103 1.03 4.66 3.52
CA TYR A 103 1.74 4.94 4.76
C TYR A 103 2.71 3.80 5.08
N ASN A 104 3.96 4.14 5.36
CA ASN A 104 5.00 3.17 5.71
C ASN A 104 5.53 3.45 7.09
N CYS A 105 5.79 2.39 7.84
CA CYS A 105 6.51 2.49 9.09
C CYS A 105 7.97 2.90 8.84
N ILE A 106 8.48 3.82 9.66
CA ILE A 106 9.88 4.25 9.60
C ILE A 106 10.80 3.18 10.20
N GLY A 107 10.33 2.43 11.18
CA GLY A 107 11.12 1.46 11.95
C GLY A 107 11.03 0.01 11.47
N CYS A 108 10.14 -0.34 10.55
CA CYS A 108 10.00 -1.72 10.06
C CYS A 108 9.29 -1.79 8.69
N THR A 109 9.07 -3.01 8.18
CA THR A 109 8.46 -3.28 6.85
C THR A 109 6.93 -3.21 6.83
N PHE A 110 6.32 -2.61 7.85
CA PHE A 110 4.88 -2.45 7.96
C PHE A 110 4.38 -1.29 7.08
N SER A 111 3.36 -1.56 6.28
CA SER A 111 2.82 -0.66 5.27
C SER A 111 1.30 -0.72 5.24
N LEU A 112 0.63 0.43 5.08
CA LEU A 112 -0.81 0.53 4.89
C LEU A 112 -1.15 1.21 3.57
N GLY A 113 -2.04 0.55 2.82
CA GLY A 113 -2.81 1.17 1.74
C GLY A 113 -3.58 2.38 2.26
N PHE A 114 -3.74 3.41 1.41
CA PHE A 114 -4.40 4.65 1.81
C PHE A 114 -5.77 4.46 2.45
N LYS A 115 -6.64 3.59 1.89
CA LYS A 115 -7.94 3.25 2.49
C LYS A 115 -7.82 2.72 3.92
N CYS A 116 -6.86 1.83 4.17
CA CYS A 116 -6.65 1.28 5.51
C CYS A 116 -6.06 2.32 6.46
N ALA A 117 -5.22 3.23 5.96
CA ALA A 117 -4.71 4.35 6.75
C ALA A 117 -5.82 5.35 7.11
N MET A 118 -6.75 5.63 6.19
CA MET A 118 -7.94 6.46 6.48
C MET A 118 -8.81 5.83 7.57
N ALA A 119 -9.17 4.55 7.41
CA ALA A 119 -9.99 3.84 8.38
C ALA A 119 -9.29 3.75 9.75
N LEU A 120 -7.95 3.60 9.75
CA LEU A 120 -7.16 3.70 10.97
C LEU A 120 -7.28 5.09 11.60
N PHE A 121 -7.14 6.17 10.82
CA PHE A 121 -7.21 7.54 11.33
C PHE A 121 -8.58 7.87 11.92
N ASN A 122 -9.66 7.50 11.23
CA ASN A 122 -11.05 7.75 11.65
C ASN A 122 -11.56 6.84 12.78
N ASP A 123 -10.72 5.94 13.31
CA ASP A 123 -11.13 4.92 14.30
C ASP A 123 -12.25 3.97 13.82
N GLU A 124 -12.55 3.98 12.52
CA GLU A 124 -13.48 3.07 11.84
C GLU A 124 -12.91 1.65 11.69
N LEU A 125 -11.68 1.45 12.15
CA LEU A 125 -10.96 0.18 12.10
C LEU A 125 -11.47 -0.82 13.16
N ALA A 126 -12.76 -0.76 13.51
CA ALA A 126 -13.47 -1.65 14.43
C ALA A 126 -13.58 -3.09 13.90
N ASP A 127 -13.38 -3.30 12.59
CA ASP A 127 -13.46 -4.61 11.93
C ASP A 127 -12.12 -5.38 11.94
N ILE A 128 -11.51 -5.42 13.12
CA ILE A 128 -10.20 -6.05 13.42
C ILE A 128 -10.20 -7.56 13.16
N GLN A 129 -11.36 -8.19 12.95
CA GLN A 129 -11.45 -9.61 12.59
C GLN A 129 -10.78 -9.91 11.23
N LEU A 130 -10.60 -8.92 10.34
CA LEU A 130 -9.77 -9.02 9.13
C LEU A 130 -8.25 -8.97 9.41
N LYS A 131 -7.80 -8.40 10.54
CA LYS A 131 -6.37 -8.25 10.89
C LYS A 131 -5.70 -9.57 11.27
N ALA A 132 -6.44 -10.55 11.81
CA ALA A 132 -5.92 -11.88 12.10
C ALA A 132 -5.74 -12.73 10.82
N ALA A 133 -6.59 -12.52 9.80
CA ALA A 133 -6.48 -13.17 8.50
C ALA A 133 -5.40 -12.53 7.62
N ALA A 134 -5.29 -11.20 7.57
CA ALA A 134 -4.26 -10.48 6.81
C ALA A 134 -2.82 -10.77 7.30
N LYS A 135 -2.64 -10.91 8.63
CA LYS A 135 -1.36 -11.30 9.24
C LYS A 135 -0.91 -12.72 8.84
N ARG A 136 -1.83 -13.59 8.43
CA ARG A 136 -1.52 -14.93 7.86
C ARG A 136 -1.24 -14.88 6.35
N ILE A 137 -1.52 -13.77 5.67
CA ILE A 137 -1.40 -13.66 4.21
C ILE A 137 0.00 -13.19 3.79
N LYS A 138 0.63 -12.24 4.49
CA LYS A 138 1.95 -11.68 4.13
C LYS A 138 3.10 -12.59 4.59
N LYS A 139 3.34 -13.68 3.85
CA LYS A 139 4.55 -14.51 3.99
C LYS A 139 5.51 -14.22 2.85
N GLY A 140 6.77 -13.97 3.19
CA GLY A 140 7.87 -13.92 2.24
C GLY A 140 8.34 -15.34 1.90
N ILE A 141 8.52 -15.66 0.62
CA ILE A 141 9.18 -16.90 0.19
C ILE A 141 10.35 -16.59 -0.74
N ILE A 142 11.40 -17.40 -0.68
CA ILE A 142 12.42 -17.46 -1.74
C ILE A 142 11.95 -18.50 -2.74
N HIS A 143 11.75 -18.11 -4.00
CA HIS A 143 11.33 -19.02 -5.07
C HIS A 143 12.43 -19.11 -6.12
N PHE A 144 12.74 -20.30 -6.62
CA PHE A 144 13.85 -20.50 -7.57
C PHE A 144 13.73 -19.69 -8.87
N SER A 145 12.52 -19.24 -9.22
CA SER A 145 12.29 -18.43 -10.41
C SER A 145 12.58 -16.94 -10.20
N HIS A 146 12.81 -16.49 -8.96
CA HIS A 146 13.06 -15.09 -8.62
C HIS A 146 13.97 -14.92 -7.39
N ILE A 147 14.99 -14.06 -7.50
CA ILE A 147 16.06 -13.95 -6.50
C ILE A 147 15.67 -13.16 -5.24
N HIS A 148 14.63 -12.33 -5.29
CA HIS A 148 14.15 -11.58 -4.13
C HIS A 148 13.00 -12.33 -3.43
N PRO A 149 12.80 -12.09 -2.12
CA PRO A 149 11.63 -12.59 -1.42
C PRO A 149 10.34 -12.15 -2.10
N LEU A 150 9.49 -13.11 -2.44
CA LEU A 150 8.16 -12.86 -2.95
C LEU A 150 7.19 -12.73 -1.79
N THR A 151 6.42 -11.65 -1.77
CA THR A 151 5.38 -11.41 -0.77
C THR A 151 4.08 -12.02 -1.25
N ARG A 152 3.50 -12.91 -0.46
CA ARG A 152 2.14 -13.43 -0.70
C ARG A 152 1.09 -12.37 -0.35
N CYS A 153 0.15 -12.11 -1.25
CA CYS A 153 -0.94 -11.16 -1.04
C CYS A 153 -2.13 -11.48 -1.94
N MET A 154 -3.29 -10.88 -1.65
CA MET A 154 -4.45 -10.90 -2.55
C MET A 154 -4.31 -9.81 -3.62
N SER A 155 -4.53 -10.13 -4.88
CA SER A 155 -4.61 -9.11 -5.93
C SER A 155 -5.86 -8.24 -5.74
N SER A 156 -5.77 -6.94 -6.00
CA SER A 156 -6.92 -6.04 -5.88
C SER A 156 -7.81 -6.09 -7.13
N THR A 157 -9.12 -5.93 -6.95
CA THR A 157 -10.14 -5.80 -8.01
C THR A 157 -10.04 -4.48 -8.79
N THR A 158 -9.45 -3.44 -8.19
CA THR A 158 -9.36 -2.09 -8.79
C THR A 158 -8.20 -1.95 -9.80
N LEU A 159 -8.03 -2.94 -10.68
CA LEU A 159 -7.07 -2.88 -11.80
C LEU A 159 -7.55 -2.00 -12.96
N ARG A 160 -8.71 -1.33 -12.83
CA ARG A 160 -9.46 -0.76 -13.94
C ARG A 160 -9.11 0.67 -14.36
N THR A 161 -8.07 1.31 -13.82
CA THR A 161 -7.77 2.71 -14.20
C THR A 161 -6.29 2.90 -14.56
N HIS A 162 -6.04 3.07 -15.86
CA HIS A 162 -5.01 3.86 -16.56
C HIS A 162 -3.62 4.14 -15.94
N SER A 163 -3.07 3.29 -15.05
CA SER A 163 -1.73 3.53 -14.47
C SER A 163 -0.78 2.31 -14.48
N TRP A 164 0.14 2.37 -15.45
CA TRP A 164 1.57 2.00 -15.54
C TRP A 164 2.17 0.70 -14.98
N VAL A 165 1.46 -0.16 -14.25
CA VAL A 165 2.02 -1.47 -13.86
C VAL A 165 0.99 -2.57 -14.01
N GLU A 166 0.92 -3.17 -15.19
CA GLU A 166 0.21 -4.45 -15.35
C GLU A 166 1.05 -5.56 -14.72
N PHE A 167 0.45 -6.34 -13.83
CA PHE A 167 1.05 -7.56 -13.32
C PHE A 167 0.36 -8.71 -14.06
N GLU A 168 1.13 -9.55 -14.73
CA GLU A 168 0.67 -10.81 -15.29
C GLU A 168 1.41 -11.95 -14.59
N CYS A 169 0.73 -13.07 -14.38
CA CYS A 169 1.36 -14.24 -13.83
C CYS A 169 2.47 -14.73 -14.77
N ARG A 170 3.69 -14.87 -14.26
CA ARG A 170 4.86 -15.25 -15.07
C ARG A 170 4.71 -16.64 -15.70
N ALA A 171 3.96 -17.54 -15.06
CA ALA A 171 3.69 -18.89 -15.53
C ALA A 171 2.57 -18.92 -16.58
N CYS A 172 1.33 -18.60 -16.21
CA CYS A 172 0.18 -18.75 -17.10
C CYS A 172 -0.11 -17.54 -18.01
N LYS A 173 0.60 -16.41 -17.83
CA LYS A 173 0.43 -15.15 -18.57
C LYS A 173 -0.92 -14.45 -18.38
N GLN A 174 -1.75 -14.93 -17.46
CA GLN A 174 -3.03 -14.30 -17.15
C GLN A 174 -2.87 -13.21 -16.08
N LYS A 175 -3.72 -12.18 -16.17
CA LYS A 175 -3.81 -11.10 -15.17
C LYS A 175 -4.45 -11.63 -13.88
N PRO A 176 -3.87 -11.36 -12.70
CA PRO A 176 -4.44 -11.80 -11.43
C PRO A 176 -5.60 -10.88 -11.03
N PHE A 177 -6.81 -11.42 -10.93
CA PHE A 177 -8.00 -10.67 -10.48
C PHE A 177 -8.58 -11.32 -9.23
N ASP A 178 -8.64 -10.55 -8.14
CA ASP A 178 -9.12 -10.98 -6.81
C ASP A 178 -8.65 -12.38 -6.40
N THR A 179 -7.35 -12.65 -6.60
CA THR A 179 -6.76 -13.98 -6.40
C THR A 179 -5.45 -13.88 -5.63
N LEU A 180 -5.06 -14.99 -4.99
CA LEU A 180 -3.83 -15.07 -4.23
C LEU A 180 -2.61 -15.14 -5.17
N ILE A 181 -1.66 -14.26 -4.91
CA ILE A 181 -0.45 -14.10 -5.70
C ILE A 181 0.79 -13.99 -4.81
N TYR A 182 1.94 -14.29 -5.40
CA TYR A 182 3.27 -13.98 -4.89
C TYR A 182 3.88 -12.88 -5.74
N VAL A 183 4.27 -11.77 -5.13
CA VAL A 183 4.78 -10.59 -5.84
C VAL A 183 6.14 -10.12 -5.35
N CYS A 184 6.95 -9.64 -6.29
CA CYS A 184 8.06 -8.73 -6.01
C CYS A 184 7.76 -7.42 -6.73
N ILE A 185 7.34 -6.40 -5.98
CA ILE A 185 6.96 -5.09 -6.52
C ILE A 185 8.13 -4.42 -7.25
N PRO A 186 9.35 -4.34 -6.69
CA PRO A 186 10.49 -3.71 -7.38
C PRO A 186 10.80 -4.34 -8.74
N CYS A 187 10.68 -5.66 -8.85
CA CYS A 187 10.98 -6.40 -10.08
C CYS A 187 9.78 -6.58 -11.00
N ARG A 188 8.59 -6.09 -10.63
CA ARG A 188 7.32 -6.37 -11.32
C ARG A 188 7.09 -7.86 -11.57
N PHE A 189 7.53 -8.70 -10.64
CA PHE A 189 7.34 -10.14 -10.72
C PHE A 189 6.02 -10.54 -10.04
N CYS A 190 5.24 -11.40 -10.68
CA CYS A 190 3.98 -11.91 -10.15
C CYS A 190 3.80 -13.39 -10.52
N LEU A 191 3.31 -14.18 -9.58
CA LEU A 191 2.82 -15.54 -9.80
C LEU A 191 1.49 -15.71 -9.09
N HIS A 192 0.52 -16.35 -9.74
CA HIS A 192 -0.60 -16.93 -8.99
C HIS A 192 -0.06 -17.96 -8.01
N GLU A 193 -0.68 -18.05 -6.84
CA GLU A 193 -0.37 -19.11 -5.89
C GLU A 193 -0.56 -20.50 -6.52
N SER A 194 -1.63 -20.68 -7.30
CA SER A 194 -1.88 -21.92 -8.05
C SER A 194 -0.84 -22.22 -9.14
N CYS A 195 -0.06 -21.22 -9.56
CA CYS A 195 0.99 -21.39 -10.58
C CYS A 195 2.41 -21.53 -10.00
N LEU A 196 2.56 -21.60 -8.67
CA LEU A 196 3.88 -21.56 -8.02
C LEU A 196 4.81 -22.68 -8.49
N ASN A 197 4.26 -23.84 -8.85
CA ASN A 197 5.01 -25.03 -9.27
C ASN A 197 5.07 -25.23 -10.79
N GLU A 198 4.46 -24.34 -11.57
CA GLU A 198 4.35 -24.49 -13.03
C GLU A 198 5.61 -24.00 -13.77
N LEU A 199 6.48 -23.26 -13.10
CA LEU A 199 7.74 -22.81 -13.69
C LEU A 199 8.81 -23.90 -13.61
N LYS A 200 9.49 -24.16 -14.74
CA LYS A 200 10.68 -25.03 -14.74
C LYS A 200 11.91 -24.23 -14.29
N PRO A 201 12.78 -24.78 -13.43
CA PRO A 201 14.06 -24.15 -13.11
C PRO A 201 14.88 -23.96 -14.39
N ARG A 202 15.50 -22.78 -14.58
CA ARG A 202 16.52 -22.62 -15.62
C ARG A 202 17.68 -23.59 -15.31
N GLN A 203 18.11 -24.37 -16.31
CA GLN A 203 19.26 -25.25 -16.17
C GLN A 203 20.46 -24.42 -15.66
N GLY A 204 20.96 -24.71 -14.45
CA GLY A 204 22.04 -23.99 -13.80
C GLY A 204 21.74 -23.38 -12.41
N VAL A 205 20.47 -23.13 -12.06
CA VAL A 205 20.12 -22.48 -10.76
C VAL A 205 20.02 -23.50 -9.60
N ARG A 206 19.81 -24.79 -9.91
CA ARG A 206 19.61 -25.86 -8.92
C ARG A 206 20.77 -25.98 -7.91
N LYS A 207 22.00 -25.72 -8.33
CA LYS A 207 23.19 -25.79 -7.45
C LYS A 207 23.27 -24.65 -6.40
N ASN A 208 22.64 -23.50 -6.65
CA ASN A 208 22.67 -22.36 -5.72
C ASN A 208 21.52 -22.39 -4.70
N LEU A 209 20.35 -22.95 -5.06
CA LEU A 209 19.23 -23.10 -4.12
C LEU A 209 19.53 -24.10 -3.01
N ASP A 210 20.17 -25.23 -3.32
CA ASP A 210 20.55 -26.21 -2.30
C ASP A 210 21.60 -25.64 -1.33
N LYS A 211 22.44 -24.71 -1.80
CA LYS A 211 23.44 -24.00 -0.99
C LYS A 211 22.82 -22.89 -0.12
N MET A 212 21.88 -22.12 -0.67
CA MET A 212 21.15 -21.07 0.07
C MET A 212 20.19 -21.65 1.11
N ASN A 213 19.43 -22.71 0.76
CA ASN A 213 18.51 -23.35 1.69
C ASN A 213 19.25 -23.96 2.90
N ASN A 214 20.45 -24.52 2.71
CA ASN A 214 21.26 -25.01 3.81
C ASN A 214 21.85 -23.89 4.69
N THR A 215 22.19 -22.74 4.11
CA THR A 215 22.72 -21.61 4.88
C THR A 215 21.62 -20.96 5.73
N ILE A 216 20.42 -20.82 5.15
CA ILE A 216 19.26 -20.25 5.83
C ILE A 216 18.72 -21.19 6.92
N LEU A 217 18.72 -22.52 6.72
CA LEU A 217 18.33 -23.45 7.80
C LEU A 217 19.23 -23.34 9.04
N LEU A 218 20.53 -23.12 8.84
CA LEU A 218 21.49 -22.96 9.94
C LEU A 218 21.30 -21.60 10.65
N GLU A 219 21.09 -20.51 9.90
CA GLU A 219 20.83 -19.18 10.49
C GLU A 219 19.52 -19.12 11.29
N TRP A 220 18.48 -19.84 10.86
CA TRP A 220 17.20 -19.89 11.59
C TRP A 220 17.29 -20.74 12.87
N GLN A 221 18.07 -21.82 12.87
CA GLN A 221 18.36 -22.60 14.08
C GLN A 221 19.20 -21.81 15.10
N GLU A 222 20.13 -20.97 14.64
CA GLU A 222 20.92 -20.09 15.51
C GLU A 222 20.09 -18.94 16.13
N MET A 223 19.11 -18.40 15.39
CA MET A 223 18.19 -17.38 15.89
C MET A 223 17.17 -17.91 16.90
N GLU A 224 16.76 -19.18 16.80
CA GLU A 224 15.89 -19.83 17.79
C GLU A 224 16.63 -20.09 19.11
N LEU A 225 17.91 -20.46 19.06
CA LEU A 225 18.76 -20.66 20.25
C LEU A 225 19.08 -19.36 21.02
N HIS A 226 19.01 -18.19 20.38
CA HIS A 226 19.27 -16.90 21.01
C HIS A 226 18.03 -16.25 21.65
N ASN A 227 16.83 -16.71 21.30
CA ASN A 227 15.56 -16.23 21.86
C ASN A 227 15.06 -17.06 23.07
N GLU A 228 15.80 -18.10 23.46
CA GLU A 228 15.52 -18.95 24.64
C GLU A 228 16.46 -18.68 25.85
N LYS A 229 17.19 -17.56 25.86
CA LYS A 229 17.99 -17.09 27.02
C LYS A 229 17.61 -15.66 27.40
#